data_AF-A0A7Y4RS57-F1
#
_entry.id   AF-A0A7Y4RS57-F1
#
_cell.length_a   1.000
_cell.length_b   1.000
_cell.length_c   1.000
_cell.angle_alpha   90.00
_cell.angle_beta   90.00
_cell.angle_gamma   90.00
#
_symmetry.space_group_name_H-M   'P 1'
#
loop_
_entity.id
_entity.type
_entity.pdbx_description
1 polymer ?
#
loop_
_entity_poly.entity_id
_entity_poly.type
_entity_poly.pdbx_seq_one_letter_code
_entity_poly.pdbx_strand_id
1 'polypeptide(L)'
;MTKAILGIVTAVILGWLGMSLLTLYSAPSSPSPFAEPTRALLRAGLALDSEALMRMDVSSDAVRWILERSRKDRGLLKTLEADLHALGTRYSRDGAEAAFGAKGLTRCGRWPLTVYFSGLPSAMRIDAVESGCDMR
;
A
#
# COMPACT_ATOMS: atom_id res chain seq x y z
N MET A 1 -4.88 48.08 -28.21
CA MET A 1 -3.81 47.09 -27.95
C MET A 1 -3.94 46.35 -26.60
N THR A 2 -4.77 46.79 -25.66
CA THR A 2 -4.90 46.22 -24.29
C THR A 2 -5.75 44.95 -24.17
N LYS A 3 -6.68 44.69 -25.09
CA LYS A 3 -7.61 43.54 -25.00
C LYS A 3 -6.95 42.19 -25.31
N ALA A 4 -5.91 42.18 -26.16
CA ALA A 4 -5.21 40.95 -26.55
C ALA A 4 -4.33 40.39 -25.42
N ILE A 5 -3.73 41.28 -24.62
CA ILE A 5 -2.86 40.90 -23.50
C ILE A 5 -3.67 40.19 -22.41
N LEU A 6 -4.88 40.68 -22.12
CA LEU A 6 -5.74 40.08 -21.11
C LEU A 6 -6.12 38.64 -21.49
N GLY A 7 -6.45 38.37 -22.75
CA GLY A 7 -6.80 37.02 -23.22
C GLY A 7 -5.65 36.01 -23.11
N ILE A 8 -4.41 36.45 -23.35
CA ILE A 8 -3.22 35.59 -23.25
C ILE A 8 -2.95 35.24 -21.78
N VAL A 9 -3.05 36.21 -20.87
CA VAL A 9 -2.83 35.98 -19.43
C VAL A 9 -3.85 34.97 -18.88
N THR A 10 -5.13 35.09 -19.24
CA THR A 10 -6.16 34.15 -18.76
C THR A 10 -5.95 32.75 -19.32
N ALA A 11 -5.53 32.61 -20.58
CA ALA A 11 -5.25 31.32 -21.19
C ALA A 11 -4.05 30.61 -20.54
N VAL A 12 -3.01 31.37 -20.19
CA VAL A 12 -1.83 30.83 -19.49
C VAL A 12 -2.21 30.34 -18.09
N ILE A 13 -3.01 31.12 -17.35
CA ILE A 13 -3.46 30.72 -16.00
C ILE A 13 -4.33 29.47 -16.06
N LEU A 14 -5.29 29.41 -16.99
CA LEU A 14 -6.17 28.25 -17.16
C LEU A 14 -5.41 27.00 -17.62
N GLY A 15 -4.43 27.16 -18.51
CA GLY A 15 -3.56 26.07 -18.93
C GLY A 15 -2.73 25.53 -17.78
N TRP A 16 -2.17 26.41 -16.94
CA TRP A 16 -1.39 26.01 -15.75
C TRP A 16 -2.26 25.34 -14.69
N LEU A 17 -3.48 25.84 -14.46
CA LEU A 17 -4.44 25.22 -13.54
C LEU A 17 -4.87 23.83 -14.01
N GLY A 18 -5.19 23.70 -15.31
CA GLY A 18 -5.57 22.42 -15.91
C GLY A 18 -4.44 21.39 -15.87
N MET A 19 -3.20 21.82 -16.12
CA MET A 19 -2.02 20.96 -16.07
C MET A 19 -1.65 20.55 -14.64
N SER A 20 -1.87 21.44 -13.66
CA SER A 20 -1.72 21.12 -12.23
C SER A 20 -2.78 20.12 -11.75
N LEU A 21 -4.03 20.28 -12.18
CA LEU A 21 -5.11 19.33 -11.90
C LEU A 21 -4.86 17.98 -12.58
N LEU A 22 -4.36 17.97 -13.83
CA LEU A 22 -4.00 16.76 -14.54
C LEU A 22 -2.78 16.08 -13.92
N THR A 23 -1.80 16.78 -13.37
CA THR A 23 -0.65 16.13 -12.69
C THR A 23 -1.03 15.59 -11.32
N LEU A 24 -1.96 16.23 -10.60
CA LEU A 24 -2.56 15.67 -9.37
C LEU A 24 -3.44 14.44 -9.64
N TYR A 25 -4.18 14.41 -10.76
CA TYR A 25 -5.03 13.27 -11.14
C TYR A 25 -4.31 12.19 -11.95
N SER A 26 -3.23 12.53 -12.64
CA SER A 26 -2.38 11.62 -13.42
C SER A 26 -1.11 11.32 -12.65
N ALA A 27 -1.23 11.05 -11.34
CA ALA A 27 -0.13 10.49 -10.59
C ALA A 27 0.30 9.19 -11.30
N PRO A 28 1.58 9.06 -11.72
CA PRO A 28 2.07 7.89 -12.42
C PRO A 28 1.80 6.68 -11.54
N SER A 29 0.95 5.75 -12.02
CA SER A 29 0.69 4.42 -11.44
C SER A 29 1.25 4.28 -10.03
N SER A 30 0.64 4.95 -9.06
CA SER A 30 1.16 4.96 -7.69
C SER A 30 1.38 3.50 -7.31
N PRO A 31 2.54 3.09 -6.77
CA PRO A 31 2.55 1.89 -5.97
C PRO A 31 1.38 2.09 -5.00
N SER A 32 0.38 1.23 -5.13
CA SER A 32 -0.91 1.36 -4.45
C SER A 32 -0.70 1.89 -3.01
N PRO A 33 -1.52 2.82 -2.48
CA PRO A 33 -1.26 3.47 -1.18
C PRO A 33 -1.10 2.47 -0.02
N PHE A 34 -1.48 1.21 -0.26
CA PHE A 34 -1.36 0.06 0.63
C PHE A 34 0.03 -0.61 0.64
N ALA A 35 0.85 -0.43 -0.40
CA ALA A 35 2.10 -1.18 -0.60
C ALA A 35 3.20 -0.80 0.39
N GLU A 36 3.46 0.49 0.58
CA GLU A 36 4.53 0.92 1.51
C GLU A 36 4.18 0.63 2.99
N PRO A 37 2.95 0.87 3.48
CA PRO A 37 2.54 0.42 4.81
C PRO A 37 2.73 -1.10 5.00
N THR A 38 2.39 -1.88 3.97
CA THR A 38 2.58 -3.34 4.00
C THR A 38 4.07 -3.70 4.05
N ARG A 39 4.94 -3.06 3.26
CA ARG A 39 6.39 -3.28 3.33
C ARG A 39 6.97 -2.89 4.68
N ALA A 40 6.55 -1.76 5.23
CA ALA A 40 6.98 -1.34 6.56
C ALA A 40 6.61 -2.39 7.63
N LEU A 41 5.41 -2.99 7.54
CA LEU A 41 4.97 -4.04 8.44
C LEU A 41 5.85 -5.28 8.29
N LEU A 42 6.13 -5.70 7.06
CA LEU A 42 6.99 -6.85 6.76
C LEU A 42 8.43 -6.62 7.27
N ARG A 43 8.99 -5.43 7.08
CA ARG A 43 10.33 -5.06 7.58
C ARG A 43 10.39 -5.08 9.11
N ALA A 44 9.41 -4.47 9.78
CA ALA A 44 9.32 -4.46 11.24
C ALA A 44 9.17 -5.88 11.81
N GLY A 45 8.31 -6.71 11.17
CA GLY A 45 8.17 -8.13 11.48
C GLY A 45 9.46 -8.91 11.32
N LEU A 46 10.14 -8.78 10.18
CA LEU A 46 11.44 -9.40 9.91
C LEU A 46 12.50 -8.97 10.93
N ALA A 47 12.50 -7.70 11.35
CA ALA A 47 13.40 -7.23 12.40
C ALA A 47 13.00 -7.71 13.81
N LEU A 48 11.80 -8.28 13.98
CA LEU A 48 11.16 -8.55 15.27
C LEU A 48 11.09 -7.28 16.14
N ASP A 49 10.91 -6.12 15.50
CA ASP A 49 10.88 -4.81 16.14
C ASP A 49 9.46 -4.52 16.66
N SER A 50 9.21 -4.93 17.90
CA SER A 50 7.93 -4.72 18.55
C SER A 50 7.59 -3.24 18.75
N GLU A 51 8.61 -2.38 18.89
CA GLU A 51 8.40 -0.94 19.08
C GLU A 51 7.94 -0.29 17.77
N ALA A 52 8.59 -0.62 16.64
CA ALA A 52 8.14 -0.19 15.34
C ALA A 52 6.70 -0.65 15.04
N LEU A 53 6.38 -1.92 15.33
CA LEU A 53 5.02 -2.46 15.14
C LEU A 53 3.97 -1.70 15.97
N MET A 54 4.29 -1.31 17.21
CA MET A 54 3.38 -0.51 18.05
C MET A 54 3.17 0.91 17.53
N ARG A 55 4.16 1.50 16.85
CA ARG A 55 4.04 2.86 16.28
C ARG A 55 3.27 2.91 14.96
N MET A 56 3.11 1.78 14.27
CA MET A 56 2.58 1.72 12.90
C MET A 56 1.05 1.76 12.75
N ASP A 57 0.30 2.04 13.83
CA ASP A 57 -1.17 1.93 13.87
C ASP A 57 -1.68 0.63 13.21
N VAL A 58 -1.30 -0.48 13.83
CA VAL A 58 -1.61 -1.85 13.38
C VAL A 58 -2.46 -2.52 14.46
N SER A 59 -3.46 -3.30 14.06
CA SER A 59 -4.24 -4.08 15.01
C SER A 59 -3.40 -5.13 15.74
N SER A 60 -3.83 -5.52 16.93
CA SER A 60 -3.19 -6.61 17.68
C SER A 60 -3.17 -7.93 16.91
N ASP A 61 -4.17 -8.18 16.06
CA ASP A 61 -4.23 -9.39 15.25
C ASP A 61 -3.20 -9.39 14.13
N ALA A 62 -3.02 -8.26 13.44
CA ALA A 62 -1.98 -8.11 12.43
C ALA A 62 -0.57 -8.16 13.06
N VAL A 63 -0.37 -7.57 14.24
CA VAL A 63 0.90 -7.68 15.01
C VAL A 63 1.19 -9.13 15.40
N ARG A 64 0.19 -9.85 15.93
CA ARG A 64 0.33 -11.27 16.27
C ARG A 64 0.67 -12.08 15.05
N TRP A 65 -0.05 -11.89 13.94
CA TRP A 65 0.17 -12.59 12.69
C TRP A 65 1.60 -12.40 12.18
N ILE A 66 2.09 -11.14 12.11
CA ILE A 66 3.42 -10.87 11.55
C ILE A 66 4.53 -11.45 12.43
N LEU A 67 4.39 -11.39 13.76
CA LEU A 67 5.38 -11.94 14.68
C LEU A 67 5.41 -13.47 14.64
N GLU A 68 4.24 -14.12 14.57
CA GLU A 68 4.15 -15.57 14.39
C GLU A 68 4.78 -16.01 13.06
N ARG A 69 4.44 -15.32 11.96
CA ARG A 69 4.97 -15.65 10.63
C ARG A 69 6.46 -15.39 10.54
N SER A 70 6.97 -14.35 11.19
CA SER A 70 8.41 -14.04 11.24
C SER A 70 9.23 -15.14 11.91
N ARG A 71 8.63 -15.90 12.83
CA ARG A 71 9.26 -17.04 13.51
C ARG A 71 9.10 -18.34 12.73
N LYS A 72 7.92 -18.58 12.15
CA LYS A 72 7.60 -19.82 11.43
C LYS A 72 8.18 -19.87 10.02
N ASP A 73 8.13 -18.74 9.30
CA ASP A 73 8.37 -18.69 7.87
C ASP A 73 9.03 -17.35 7.46
N ARG A 74 10.24 -17.13 7.99
CA ARG A 74 11.03 -15.93 7.71
C ARG A 74 11.39 -15.79 6.22
N GLY A 75 11.49 -16.92 5.51
CA GLY A 75 11.76 -16.94 4.07
C GLY A 75 10.64 -16.30 3.27
N LEU A 76 9.39 -16.63 3.59
CA LEU A 76 8.22 -16.06 2.91
C LEU A 76 8.16 -14.55 3.08
N LEU A 77 8.36 -14.06 4.31
CA LEU A 77 8.34 -12.63 4.58
C LEU A 77 9.45 -11.88 3.85
N LYS A 78 10.65 -12.47 3.70
CA LYS A 78 11.72 -11.86 2.90
C LYS A 78 11.36 -11.78 1.42
N THR A 79 10.79 -12.83 0.85
CA THR A 79 10.34 -12.83 -0.54
C THR A 79 9.22 -11.81 -0.76
N LEU A 80 8.26 -11.74 0.16
CA LEU A 80 7.21 -10.75 0.14
C LEU A 80 7.78 -9.33 0.25
N GLU A 81 8.72 -9.06 1.15
CA GLU A 81 9.30 -7.73 1.33
C GLU A 81 10.09 -7.25 0.10
N ALA A 82 10.89 -8.15 -0.51
CA ALA A 82 11.72 -7.83 -1.66
C ALA A 82 10.94 -7.60 -2.95
N ASP A 83 9.90 -8.40 -3.21
CA ASP A 83 9.18 -8.41 -4.49
C ASP A 83 7.69 -8.04 -4.38
N LEU A 84 7.29 -7.36 -3.28
CA LEU A 84 5.89 -6.96 -3.07
C LEU A 84 5.36 -6.14 -4.23
N HIS A 85 4.28 -6.61 -4.85
CA HIS A 85 3.52 -5.86 -5.85
C HIS A 85 2.02 -6.05 -5.63
N ALA A 86 1.25 -4.99 -5.89
CA ALA A 86 -0.20 -5.04 -5.77
C ALA A 86 -0.80 -5.85 -6.93
N LEU A 87 -1.70 -6.77 -6.61
CA LEU A 87 -2.47 -7.56 -7.57
C LEU A 87 -3.87 -6.97 -7.79
N GLY A 88 -4.43 -6.34 -6.76
CA GLY A 88 -5.71 -5.67 -6.84
C GLY A 88 -6.12 -5.10 -5.49
N THR A 89 -7.11 -4.21 -5.53
CA THR A 89 -7.70 -3.64 -4.32
C THR A 89 -9.22 -3.63 -4.47
N ARG A 90 -9.91 -4.05 -3.41
CA ARG A 90 -11.36 -3.89 -3.26
C ARG A 90 -11.63 -2.88 -2.16
N TYR A 91 -12.34 -1.82 -2.50
CA TYR A 91 -12.74 -0.79 -1.54
C TYR A 91 -14.11 -1.15 -0.94
N SER A 92 -14.29 -0.84 0.33
CA SER A 92 -15.56 -0.91 1.05
C SER A 92 -15.88 0.44 1.68
N ARG A 93 -17.05 0.55 2.33
CA ARG A 93 -17.43 1.76 3.06
C ARG A 93 -16.46 2.08 4.21
N ASP A 94 -15.91 1.05 4.81
CA ASP A 94 -15.17 1.15 6.07
C ASP A 94 -13.65 0.96 5.86
N GLY A 95 -13.21 0.71 4.62
CA GLY A 95 -11.80 0.44 4.35
C GLY A 95 -11.48 -0.12 2.97
N ALA A 96 -10.40 -0.89 2.90
CA ALA A 96 -9.90 -1.52 1.68
C ALA A 96 -9.27 -2.89 1.97
N GLU A 97 -9.50 -3.83 1.06
CA GLU A 97 -8.81 -5.11 0.99
C GLU A 97 -7.80 -5.04 -0.17
N ALA A 98 -6.51 -5.14 0.13
CA ALA A 98 -5.46 -5.15 -0.88
C ALA A 98 -4.79 -6.52 -0.97
N ALA A 99 -4.81 -7.10 -2.17
CA ALA A 99 -4.11 -8.34 -2.48
C ALA A 99 -2.73 -8.04 -3.05
N PHE A 100 -1.72 -8.75 -2.57
CA PHE A 100 -0.33 -8.61 -2.97
C PHE A 100 0.26 -9.94 -3.42
N GLY A 101 1.17 -9.84 -4.38
CA GLY A 101 2.00 -10.91 -4.88
C GLY A 101 3.48 -10.64 -4.62
N ALA A 102 4.29 -11.68 -4.80
CA ALA A 102 5.74 -11.57 -4.91
C ALA A 102 6.25 -12.57 -5.95
N LYS A 103 7.35 -12.21 -6.61
CA LYS A 103 7.99 -13.12 -7.59
C LYS A 103 8.45 -14.39 -6.86
N GLY A 104 8.32 -15.52 -7.54
CA GLY A 104 8.68 -16.84 -6.98
C GLY A 104 7.61 -17.48 -6.08
N LEU A 105 6.54 -16.76 -5.71
CA LEU A 105 5.39 -17.32 -4.99
C LEU A 105 4.30 -17.76 -5.97
N THR A 106 4.46 -18.95 -6.55
CA THR A 106 3.54 -19.49 -7.59
C THR A 106 2.57 -20.55 -7.09
N ARG A 107 2.79 -21.11 -5.89
CA ARG A 107 1.96 -22.18 -5.28
C ARG A 107 1.27 -21.73 -3.99
N CYS A 108 0.74 -20.52 -4.00
CA CYS A 108 -0.13 -20.04 -2.92
C CYS A 108 -1.58 -20.27 -3.34
N GLY A 109 -2.52 -20.19 -2.39
CA GLY A 109 -3.96 -20.23 -2.66
C GLY A 109 -4.41 -19.08 -3.56
N ARG A 110 -5.45 -18.33 -3.15
CA ARG A 110 -5.98 -17.26 -4.01
C ARG A 110 -4.98 -16.11 -4.21
N TRP A 111 -4.33 -15.65 -3.14
CA TRP A 111 -3.35 -14.56 -3.15
C TRP A 111 -2.24 -14.84 -2.13
N PRO A 112 -0.97 -14.51 -2.43
CA PRO A 112 0.12 -14.70 -1.49
C PRO A 112 -0.08 -13.97 -0.16
N LEU A 113 -0.56 -12.73 -0.22
CA LEU A 113 -0.81 -11.88 0.93
C LEU A 113 -2.05 -11.01 0.67
N THR A 114 -2.95 -10.95 1.63
CA THR A 114 -4.09 -10.03 1.66
C THR A 114 -3.98 -9.17 2.91
N VAL A 115 -4.09 -7.86 2.77
CA VAL A 115 -4.05 -6.91 3.88
C VAL A 115 -5.33 -6.11 3.89
N TYR A 116 -5.95 -6.04 5.07
CA TYR A 116 -7.16 -5.29 5.32
C TYR A 116 -6.80 -3.98 6.00
N PHE A 117 -7.32 -2.90 5.44
CA PHE A 117 -7.10 -1.54 5.91
C PHE A 117 -8.42 -0.88 6.27
N SER A 118 -8.41 0.00 7.27
CA SER A 118 -9.50 0.92 7.57
C SER A 118 -9.02 2.37 7.59
N GLY A 119 -9.99 3.29 7.55
CA GLY A 119 -9.73 4.73 7.62
C GLY A 119 -9.41 5.39 6.27
N LEU A 120 -9.15 6.68 6.32
CA LEU A 120 -8.73 7.48 5.17
C LEU A 120 -7.26 7.22 4.85
N PRO A 121 -6.78 7.43 3.60
CA PRO A 121 -5.38 7.20 3.24
C PRO A 121 -4.34 7.91 4.13
N SER A 122 -4.68 9.08 4.69
CA SER A 122 -3.82 9.85 5.60
C SER A 122 -3.79 9.33 7.04
N ALA A 123 -4.71 8.43 7.42
CA ALA A 123 -4.85 7.84 8.75
C ALA A 123 -5.19 6.34 8.61
N MET A 124 -4.53 5.69 7.64
CA MET A 124 -4.82 4.32 7.27
C MET A 124 -4.25 3.37 8.32
N ARG A 125 -5.09 2.47 8.81
CA ARG A 125 -4.75 1.46 9.82
C ARG A 125 -4.72 0.08 9.18
N ILE A 126 -3.78 -0.77 9.58
CA ILE A 126 -3.76 -2.19 9.16
C ILE A 126 -4.58 -3.00 10.17
N ASP A 127 -5.72 -3.53 9.76
CA ASP A 127 -6.64 -4.26 10.63
C ASP A 127 -6.40 -5.76 10.67
N ALA A 128 -6.00 -6.36 9.55
CA ALA A 128 -5.71 -7.78 9.47
C ALA A 128 -4.78 -8.10 8.31
N VAL A 129 -4.08 -9.22 8.45
CA VAL A 129 -3.21 -9.77 7.41
C VAL A 129 -3.50 -11.25 7.29
N GLU A 130 -3.73 -11.69 6.06
CA GLU A 130 -3.92 -13.10 5.72
C GLU A 130 -2.89 -13.50 4.66
N SER A 131 -2.38 -14.73 4.74
CA SER A 131 -1.56 -15.30 3.67
C SER A 131 -2.24 -16.53 3.10
N GLY A 132 -2.35 -16.58 1.76
CA GLY A 132 -2.72 -17.81 1.07
C GLY A 132 -1.56 -18.77 0.86
N CYS A 133 -0.32 -18.40 1.20
CA CYS A 133 0.84 -19.29 1.13
C CYS A 133 1.05 -19.99 2.47
N ASP A 134 1.41 -21.27 2.46
CA ASP A 134 2.16 -21.91 3.54
C ASP A 134 3.38 -22.59 2.92
N MET A 135 4.60 -22.21 3.33
CA MET A 135 5.78 -23.00 2.98
C MET A 135 5.77 -24.26 3.84
N ARG A 136 5.49 -25.40 3.19
CA ARG A 136 5.76 -26.74 3.75
C ARG A 136 7.25 -27.02 3.74
#